data_AF-A0A0N4U4R7-F1
#
_entry.id   AF-A0A0N4U4R7-F1
#
_cell.length_a   1.000
_cell.length_b   1.000
_cell.length_c   1.000
_cell.angle_alpha   90.00
_cell.angle_beta   90.00
_cell.angle_gamma   90.00
#
_symmetry.space_group_name_H-M   'P 1'
#
loop_
_entity.id
_entity.type
_entity.pdbx_description
1 polymer ?
#
loop_
_entity_poly.entity_id
_entity_poly.type
_entity_poly.pdbx_seq_one_letter_code
_entity_poly.pdbx_strand_id
1 'polypeptide(L)'
;MAPKFNNYRLLNQRIRRSLRFNTHQLRSLPMQLSELIVDYFDIYAPYDYMEFDYAASLTRFGCVDACTFLVAMVYVDRIRKLDKQFFETTDPNEIYISALVVASKFLYDDGIKESVYNDEWAVSASTSVKRINALELQFLDVIAWNLNIDENEFYNVLGICERWIALNSVKKFGFCTYNEINILYERLNLYLKCVRPLILFVSIAILIYVTSLSLMFVAFRLSCTFHSDGK
;
A
#
# COMPACT_ATOMS: atom_id res chain seq x y z
N MET A 1 -2.25 19.41 -21.81
CA MET A 1 -3.69 19.77 -21.79
C MET A 1 -4.30 18.95 -20.66
N ALA A 2 -4.86 19.55 -19.59
CA ALA A 2 -5.41 18.73 -18.50
C ALA A 2 -6.58 17.87 -19.02
N PRO A 3 -6.61 16.55 -18.79
CA PRO A 3 -7.65 15.68 -19.33
C PRO A 3 -9.05 16.17 -18.95
N LYS A 4 -9.96 16.11 -19.93
CA LYS A 4 -11.32 16.66 -19.84
C LYS A 4 -12.28 15.79 -19.04
N PHE A 5 -11.92 14.54 -18.74
CA PHE A 5 -12.80 13.59 -18.08
C PHE A 5 -12.87 13.86 -16.57
N ASN A 6 -14.08 13.96 -16.02
CA ASN A 6 -14.31 14.17 -14.60
C ASN A 6 -13.66 13.08 -13.74
N ASN A 7 -13.67 11.83 -14.20
CA ASN A 7 -13.07 10.69 -13.50
C ASN A 7 -11.56 10.90 -13.28
N TYR A 8 -10.83 11.34 -14.30
CA TYR A 8 -9.40 11.63 -14.19
C TYR A 8 -9.12 12.75 -13.18
N ARG A 9 -9.95 13.80 -13.16
CA ARG A 9 -9.80 14.90 -12.18
C ARG A 9 -10.03 14.40 -10.76
N LEU A 10 -11.04 13.56 -10.54
CA LEU A 10 -11.32 12.96 -9.23
C LEU A 10 -10.20 12.03 -8.78
N LEU A 11 -9.67 11.21 -9.70
CA LEU A 11 -8.54 10.33 -9.48
C LEU A 11 -7.28 11.11 -9.11
N ASN A 12 -6.94 12.15 -9.87
CA ASN A 12 -5.82 13.02 -9.53
C ASN A 12 -6.01 13.75 -8.21
N GLN A 13 -7.23 14.19 -7.89
CA GLN A 13 -7.52 14.77 -6.57
C GLN A 13 -7.35 13.75 -5.44
N ARG A 14 -7.76 12.50 -5.65
CA ARG A 14 -7.56 11.40 -4.70
C ARG A 14 -6.07 11.13 -4.49
N ILE A 15 -5.35 10.79 -5.56
CA ILE A 15 -3.89 10.54 -5.57
C ILE A 15 -3.16 11.70 -4.89
N ARG A 16 -3.53 12.94 -5.18
CA ARG A 16 -2.93 14.12 -4.55
C ARG A 16 -3.16 14.19 -3.03
N ARG A 17 -4.37 13.87 -2.57
CA ARG A 17 -4.73 13.92 -1.14
C ARG A 17 -4.19 12.73 -0.34
N SER A 18 -4.23 11.54 -0.92
CA SER A 18 -3.90 10.29 -0.25
C SER A 18 -2.40 10.01 -0.29
N LEU A 19 -1.78 10.15 -1.46
CA LEU A 19 -0.33 10.01 -1.60
C LEU A 19 0.42 11.29 -1.15
N ARG A 20 -0.27 12.41 -0.88
CA ARG A 20 0.31 13.70 -0.49
C ARG A 20 1.18 14.38 -1.56
N PHE A 21 0.81 14.28 -2.85
CA PHE A 21 1.46 15.10 -3.89
C PHE A 21 1.22 16.58 -3.60
N ASN A 22 2.28 17.34 -3.30
CA ASN A 22 2.18 18.78 -3.24
C ASN A 22 2.45 19.36 -4.63
N THR A 23 1.61 20.26 -5.13
CA THR A 23 1.79 20.92 -6.44
C THR A 23 3.09 21.72 -6.51
N HIS A 24 3.64 22.12 -5.36
CA HIS A 24 4.89 22.87 -5.27
C HIS A 24 6.09 22.04 -4.80
N GLN A 25 5.87 20.81 -4.30
CA GLN A 25 6.94 19.94 -3.79
C GLN A 25 6.79 18.54 -4.38
N LEU A 26 7.15 18.41 -5.67
CA LEU A 26 7.41 17.13 -6.31
C LEU A 26 8.55 16.34 -5.64
N ARG A 27 9.23 16.90 -4.62
CA ARG A 27 10.44 16.33 -4.01
C ARG A 27 10.20 15.39 -2.84
N SER A 28 9.15 15.59 -2.04
CA SER A 28 8.93 14.76 -0.86
C SER A 28 8.35 13.40 -1.23
N LEU A 29 7.41 13.36 -2.17
CA LEU A 29 6.70 12.15 -2.58
C LEU A 29 7.46 11.07 -3.36
N PRO A 30 8.44 11.37 -4.23
CA PRO A 30 9.27 10.31 -4.79
C PRO A 30 9.92 9.48 -3.67
N MET A 31 10.15 10.07 -2.49
CA MET A 31 10.69 9.36 -1.34
C MET A 31 9.71 8.35 -0.70
N GLN A 32 8.44 8.69 -0.45
CA GLN A 32 7.54 7.68 0.12
C GLN A 32 7.21 6.57 -0.87
N LEU A 33 7.19 6.86 -2.18
CA LEU A 33 7.00 5.83 -3.20
C LEU A 33 8.25 4.93 -3.33
N SER A 34 9.46 5.50 -3.20
CA SER A 34 10.69 4.72 -3.15
C SER A 34 10.80 3.88 -1.87
N GLU A 35 10.44 4.43 -0.70
CA GLU A 35 10.35 3.66 0.55
C GLU A 35 9.31 2.52 0.42
N LEU A 36 8.16 2.78 -0.24
CA LEU A 36 7.10 1.78 -0.43
C LEU A 36 7.58 0.60 -1.27
N ILE A 37 8.23 0.86 -2.40
CA ILE A 37 8.68 -0.22 -3.28
C ILE A 37 9.80 -1.04 -2.66
N VAL A 38 10.71 -0.41 -1.93
CA VAL A 38 11.76 -1.10 -1.17
C VAL A 38 11.13 -1.99 -0.11
N ASP A 39 10.22 -1.45 0.72
CA ASP A 39 9.47 -2.24 1.70
C ASP A 39 8.68 -3.39 1.03
N TYR A 40 8.15 -3.17 -0.18
CA TYR A 40 7.44 -4.22 -0.92
C TYR A 40 8.38 -5.37 -1.30
N PHE A 41 9.54 -5.08 -1.88
CA PHE A 41 10.52 -6.11 -2.21
C PHE A 41 11.09 -6.76 -0.95
N ASP A 42 11.40 -6.02 0.10
CA ASP A 42 11.93 -6.57 1.35
C ASP A 42 10.98 -7.59 2.02
N ILE A 43 9.67 -7.44 1.82
CA ILE A 43 8.66 -8.38 2.35
C ILE A 43 8.52 -9.63 1.47
N TYR A 44 8.67 -9.50 0.15
CA TYR A 44 8.31 -10.56 -0.81
C TYR A 44 9.50 -11.22 -1.51
N ALA A 45 10.68 -10.61 -1.51
CA ALA A 45 11.93 -11.11 -2.07
C ALA A 45 12.86 -11.52 -0.90
N PRO A 46 12.93 -12.81 -0.55
CA PRO A 46 13.71 -13.25 0.62
C PRO A 46 15.21 -13.37 0.37
N TYR A 47 15.64 -13.41 -0.89
CA TYR A 47 17.03 -13.69 -1.27
C TYR A 47 17.82 -12.46 -1.75
N ASP A 48 17.13 -11.34 -1.99
CA ASP A 48 17.76 -10.12 -2.48
C ASP A 48 17.04 -8.90 -1.96
N TYR A 49 17.74 -7.76 -1.91
CA TYR A 49 17.23 -6.51 -1.36
C TYR A 49 17.25 -5.42 -2.41
N MET A 50 16.22 -4.58 -2.41
CA MET A 50 16.20 -3.43 -3.29
C MET A 50 17.02 -2.28 -2.71
N GLU A 51 17.91 -1.70 -3.52
CA GLU A 51 18.67 -0.54 -3.08
C GLU A 51 17.78 0.70 -3.01
N PHE A 52 17.67 1.29 -1.82
CA PHE A 52 16.89 2.50 -1.62
C PHE A 52 17.36 3.68 -2.48
N ASP A 53 18.68 3.86 -2.59
CA ASP A 53 19.26 4.93 -3.41
C ASP A 53 18.97 4.72 -4.90
N TYR A 54 18.93 3.47 -5.36
CA TYR A 54 18.51 3.13 -6.72
C TYR A 54 17.04 3.49 -6.94
N ALA A 55 16.13 3.04 -6.07
CA ALA A 55 14.71 3.35 -6.18
C ALA A 55 14.42 4.87 -6.10
N ALA A 56 15.11 5.58 -5.20
CA ALA A 56 14.97 7.03 -5.03
C ALA A 56 15.55 7.81 -6.22
N SER A 57 16.68 7.36 -6.79
CA SER A 57 17.26 7.99 -7.97
C SER A 57 16.36 7.78 -9.19
N LEU A 58 15.83 6.58 -9.40
CA LEU A 58 15.00 6.27 -10.55
C LEU A 58 13.66 7.03 -10.54
N THR A 59 13.00 7.08 -9.38
CA THR A 59 11.75 7.86 -9.22
C THR A 59 12.00 9.36 -9.38
N ARG A 60 13.15 9.86 -8.94
CA ARG A 60 13.51 11.29 -9.00
C ARG A 60 13.97 11.74 -10.39
N PHE A 61 14.78 10.94 -11.07
CA PHE A 61 15.37 11.29 -12.37
C PHE A 61 14.47 10.86 -13.53
N GLY A 62 13.76 9.75 -13.41
CA GLY A 62 12.92 9.18 -14.48
C GLY A 62 11.58 9.90 -14.70
N CYS A 63 11.39 11.12 -14.19
CA CYS A 63 10.13 11.86 -14.28
C CYS A 63 8.88 10.99 -14.00
N VAL A 64 8.99 10.06 -13.05
CA VAL A 64 7.97 9.03 -12.84
C VAL A 64 6.73 9.66 -12.20
N ASP A 65 5.66 9.75 -12.98
CA ASP A 65 4.36 10.14 -12.46
C ASP A 65 3.80 9.10 -11.49
N ALA A 66 2.94 9.55 -10.58
CA ALA A 66 2.22 8.69 -9.64
C ALA A 66 1.49 7.52 -10.34
N CYS A 67 0.88 7.81 -11.49
CA CYS A 67 0.14 6.82 -12.25
C CYS A 67 1.07 5.75 -12.85
N THR A 68 2.22 6.16 -13.39
CA THR A 68 3.26 5.27 -13.90
C THR A 68 3.80 4.36 -12.80
N PHE A 69 4.04 4.91 -11.62
CA PHE A 69 4.42 4.11 -10.45
C PHE A 69 3.35 3.08 -10.08
N LEU A 70 2.07 3.49 -10.02
CA LEU A 70 0.97 2.57 -9.67
C LEU A 70 0.77 1.46 -10.70
N VAL A 71 0.91 1.77 -11.99
CA VAL A 71 0.89 0.80 -13.08
C VAL A 71 2.08 -0.15 -12.99
N ALA A 72 3.28 0.36 -12.69
CA ALA A 72 4.44 -0.48 -12.45
C ALA A 72 4.22 -1.43 -11.26
N MET A 73 3.65 -0.94 -10.16
CA MET A 73 3.28 -1.76 -9.00
C MET A 73 2.29 -2.87 -9.36
N VAL A 74 1.31 -2.60 -10.24
CA VAL A 74 0.41 -3.63 -10.77
C VAL A 74 1.20 -4.72 -11.49
N TYR A 75 2.14 -4.35 -12.37
CA TYR A 75 2.93 -5.33 -13.11
C TYR A 75 3.90 -6.12 -12.21
N VAL A 76 4.54 -5.48 -11.24
CA VAL A 76 5.36 -6.15 -10.21
C VAL A 76 4.52 -7.17 -9.45
N ASP A 77 3.30 -6.79 -9.05
CA ASP A 77 2.39 -7.70 -8.34
C ASP A 77 1.93 -8.88 -9.21
N ARG A 78 1.75 -8.66 -10.52
CA ARG A 78 1.45 -9.73 -11.50
C ARG A 78 2.60 -10.72 -11.61
N ILE A 79 3.83 -10.27 -11.79
CA ILE A 79 5.00 -11.16 -11.90
C ILE A 79 5.11 -12.05 -10.67
N ARG A 80 5.01 -11.45 -9.48
CA ARG A 80 5.05 -12.19 -8.22
C ARG A 80 3.99 -13.30 -8.14
N LYS A 81 2.80 -13.09 -8.72
CA LYS A 81 1.71 -14.06 -8.76
C LYS A 81 1.84 -15.10 -9.87
N LEU A 82 2.37 -14.73 -11.03
CA LEU A 82 2.51 -15.59 -12.20
C LEU A 82 3.72 -16.51 -12.08
N ASP A 83 4.88 -15.95 -11.75
CA ASP A 83 6.13 -16.67 -11.61
C ASP A 83 6.90 -16.20 -10.37
N LYS A 84 6.60 -16.88 -9.25
CA LYS A 84 7.28 -16.64 -7.99
C LYS A 84 8.78 -16.94 -8.06
N GLN A 85 9.19 -17.95 -8.85
CA GLN A 85 10.60 -18.31 -8.96
C GLN A 85 11.38 -17.21 -9.66
N PHE A 86 10.85 -16.67 -10.75
CA PHE A 86 11.44 -15.53 -11.44
C PHE A 86 11.56 -14.31 -10.52
N PHE A 87 10.49 -13.98 -9.79
CA PHE A 87 10.47 -12.85 -8.85
C PHE A 87 11.51 -12.96 -7.74
N GLU A 88 11.73 -14.16 -7.20
CA GLU A 88 12.67 -14.39 -6.09
C GLU A 88 14.14 -14.54 -6.55
N THR A 89 14.39 -14.85 -7.82
CA THR A 89 15.76 -15.11 -8.34
C THR A 89 16.37 -13.95 -9.10
N THR A 90 15.53 -13.02 -9.59
CA THR A 90 15.95 -11.86 -10.37
C THR A 90 16.16 -10.66 -9.45
N ASP A 91 17.16 -9.82 -9.77
CA ASP A 91 17.44 -8.60 -9.01
C ASP A 91 16.19 -7.68 -8.94
N PRO A 92 15.73 -7.31 -7.73
CA PRO A 92 14.63 -6.37 -7.52
C PRO A 92 14.76 -5.05 -8.30
N ASN A 93 16.00 -4.55 -8.46
CA ASN A 93 16.27 -3.33 -9.20
C ASN A 93 15.93 -3.50 -10.69
N GLU A 94 16.26 -4.67 -11.27
CA GLU A 94 15.97 -5.01 -12.66
C GLU A 94 14.48 -5.23 -12.91
N ILE A 95 13.77 -5.86 -11.97
CA ILE A 95 12.31 -6.01 -12.02
C ILE A 95 11.64 -4.62 -11.95
N TYR A 96 12.15 -3.74 -11.10
CA TYR A 96 11.56 -2.41 -10.93
C TYR A 96 11.74 -1.50 -12.14
N ILE A 97 12.96 -1.41 -12.69
CA ILE A 97 13.22 -0.61 -13.90
C ILE A 97 12.41 -1.13 -15.09
N SER A 98 12.35 -2.45 -15.28
CA SER A 98 11.57 -3.03 -16.39
C SER A 98 10.07 -2.79 -16.23
N ALA A 99 9.53 -2.90 -15.01
CA ALA A 99 8.14 -2.56 -14.73
C ALA A 99 7.83 -1.09 -15.03
N LEU A 100 8.74 -0.16 -14.67
CA LEU A 100 8.59 1.26 -14.95
C LEU A 100 8.63 1.58 -16.45
N VAL A 101 9.57 0.98 -17.20
CA VAL A 101 9.69 1.15 -18.66
C VAL A 101 8.42 0.68 -19.36
N VAL A 102 7.93 -0.50 -19.01
CA VAL A 102 6.69 -1.05 -19.57
C VAL A 102 5.48 -0.21 -19.18
N ALA A 103 5.42 0.27 -17.93
CA ALA A 103 4.37 1.17 -17.46
C ALA A 103 4.37 2.51 -18.20
N SER A 104 5.52 3.12 -18.45
CA SER A 104 5.59 4.38 -19.18
C SER A 104 5.13 4.21 -20.63
N LYS A 105 5.53 3.13 -21.30
CA LYS A 105 5.09 2.83 -22.68
C LYS A 105 3.61 2.48 -22.76
N PHE A 106 3.04 1.90 -21.71
CA PHE A 106 1.60 1.63 -21.65
C PHE A 106 0.77 2.91 -21.50
N LEU A 107 1.25 3.90 -20.75
CA LEU A 107 0.50 5.12 -20.43
C LEU A 107 0.70 6.26 -21.42
N TYR A 108 1.89 6.37 -22.01
CA TYR A 108 2.26 7.50 -22.86
C TYR A 108 2.55 7.06 -24.28
N ASP A 109 1.91 7.73 -25.23
CA ASP A 109 2.21 7.58 -26.65
C ASP A 109 3.54 8.25 -27.01
N ASP A 110 4.18 7.75 -28.07
CA ASP A 110 5.41 8.33 -28.62
C ASP A 110 5.20 9.79 -29.04
N GLY A 111 6.16 10.65 -28.65
CA GLY A 111 6.17 12.08 -28.98
C GLY A 111 5.45 13.00 -27.97
N ILE A 112 4.84 12.45 -26.92
CA ILE A 112 4.35 13.22 -25.78
C ILE A 112 5.54 13.59 -24.86
N LYS A 113 5.48 14.76 -24.19
CA LYS A 113 6.59 15.27 -23.34
C LYS A 113 6.91 14.37 -22.14
N GLU A 114 5.90 13.65 -21.68
CA GLU A 114 5.96 12.73 -20.55
C GLU A 114 6.45 11.32 -20.97
N SER A 115 6.58 11.04 -22.28
CA SER A 115 7.15 9.77 -22.78
C SER A 115 8.68 9.79 -22.65
N VAL A 116 9.24 8.71 -22.10
CA VAL A 116 10.66 8.56 -21.81
C VAL A 116 11.22 7.40 -22.63
N TYR A 117 12.25 7.69 -23.42
CA TYR A 117 12.92 6.70 -24.26
C TYR A 117 13.86 5.79 -23.47
N ASN A 118 14.16 4.59 -24.00
CA ASN A 118 14.97 3.58 -23.31
C ASN A 118 16.42 4.03 -23.06
N ASP A 119 16.95 4.98 -23.82
CA ASP A 119 18.26 5.60 -23.58
C ASP A 119 18.26 6.51 -22.35
N GLU A 120 17.20 7.28 -22.12
CA GLU A 120 17.03 8.08 -20.90
C GLU A 120 16.88 7.20 -19.65
N TRP A 121 16.14 6.10 -19.77
CA TRP A 121 16.05 5.07 -18.72
C TRP A 121 17.41 4.44 -18.42
N ALA A 122 18.18 4.13 -19.46
CA ALA A 122 19.53 3.57 -19.33
C ALA A 122 20.47 4.52 -18.58
N VAL A 123 20.42 5.82 -18.89
CA VAL A 123 21.17 6.85 -18.15
C VAL A 123 20.74 6.91 -16.69
N SER A 124 19.43 6.92 -16.42
CA SER A 124 18.89 6.99 -15.06
C SER A 124 19.25 5.77 -14.22
N ALA A 125 19.27 4.59 -14.83
CA ALA A 125 19.64 3.31 -14.21
C ALA A 125 21.15 3.01 -14.25
N SER A 126 21.99 3.94 -14.74
CA SER A 126 23.43 3.73 -14.93
C SER A 126 23.78 2.42 -15.66
N THR A 127 22.96 2.05 -16.64
CA THR A 127 22.98 0.75 -17.34
C THR A 127 23.04 0.97 -18.85
N SER A 128 23.38 -0.06 -19.64
CA SER A 128 23.37 0.04 -21.10
C SER A 128 21.96 -0.05 -21.70
N VAL A 129 21.69 0.67 -22.79
CA VAL A 129 20.41 0.60 -23.53
C VAL A 129 20.10 -0.85 -23.95
N LYS A 130 21.13 -1.61 -24.35
CA LYS A 130 20.99 -3.02 -24.72
C LYS A 130 20.46 -3.87 -23.54
N ARG A 131 20.91 -3.59 -22.32
CA ARG A 131 20.43 -4.29 -21.11
C ARG A 131 19.00 -3.90 -20.78
N ILE A 132 18.65 -2.60 -20.85
CA ILE A 132 17.26 -2.15 -20.65
C ILE A 132 16.30 -2.81 -21.65
N ASN A 133 16.66 -2.85 -22.94
CA ASN A 133 15.84 -3.52 -23.96
C ASN A 133 15.68 -5.03 -23.68
N ALA A 134 16.73 -5.70 -23.21
CA ALA A 134 16.67 -7.11 -22.85
C ALA A 134 15.77 -7.35 -21.62
N LEU A 135 15.86 -6.48 -20.61
CA LEU A 135 15.01 -6.54 -19.41
C LEU A 135 13.55 -6.26 -19.75
N GLU A 136 13.28 -5.29 -20.61
CA GLU A 136 11.92 -4.99 -21.09
C GLU A 136 11.29 -6.21 -21.77
N LEU A 137 12.01 -6.84 -22.70
CA LEU A 137 11.53 -8.04 -23.40
C LEU A 137 11.31 -9.21 -22.42
N GLN A 138 12.28 -9.48 -21.55
CA GLN A 138 12.17 -10.53 -20.54
C GLN A 138 10.96 -10.32 -19.62
N PHE A 139 10.73 -9.08 -19.19
CA PHE A 139 9.58 -8.72 -18.35
C PHE A 139 8.26 -8.97 -19.08
N LEU A 140 8.16 -8.55 -20.34
CA LEU A 140 6.97 -8.76 -21.19
C LEU A 140 6.67 -10.24 -21.40
N ASP A 141 7.70 -11.06 -21.61
CA ASP A 141 7.55 -12.52 -21.75
C ASP A 141 7.05 -13.17 -20.46
N VAL A 142 7.55 -12.76 -19.29
CA VAL A 142 7.12 -13.28 -17.99
C VAL A 142 5.65 -12.96 -17.69
N ILE A 143 5.20 -11.74 -18.01
CA ILE A 143 3.77 -11.39 -17.87
C ILE A 143 2.90 -11.88 -19.03
N ALA A 144 3.46 -12.69 -19.93
CA ALA A 144 2.79 -13.21 -21.13
C ALA A 144 2.11 -12.12 -21.96
N TRP A 145 2.74 -10.94 -22.07
CA TRP A 145 2.22 -9.76 -22.78
C TRP A 145 0.83 -9.28 -22.29
N ASN A 146 0.41 -9.71 -21.10
CA ASN A 146 -0.83 -9.23 -20.47
C ASN A 146 -0.59 -7.84 -19.87
N LEU A 147 -0.68 -6.82 -20.71
CA LEU A 147 -0.48 -5.41 -20.35
C LEU A 147 -1.78 -4.69 -19.97
N ASN A 148 -2.94 -5.22 -20.36
CA ASN A 148 -4.21 -4.57 -20.07
C ASN A 148 -4.45 -4.51 -18.56
N ILE A 149 -4.77 -3.33 -18.01
CA ILE A 149 -5.05 -3.13 -16.58
C ILE A 149 -6.53 -2.79 -16.42
N ASP A 150 -7.23 -3.59 -15.62
CA ASP A 150 -8.61 -3.30 -15.25
C ASP A 150 -8.68 -2.18 -14.21
N GLU A 151 -9.79 -1.43 -14.20
CA GLU A 151 -10.00 -0.35 -13.23
C GLU A 151 -9.92 -0.89 -11.80
N ASN A 152 -10.49 -2.06 -11.53
CA ASN A 152 -10.47 -2.68 -10.21
C ASN A 152 -9.04 -3.00 -9.75
N GLU A 153 -8.19 -3.48 -10.65
CA GLU A 153 -6.81 -3.81 -10.35
C GLU A 153 -5.99 -2.56 -10.02
N PHE A 154 -6.17 -1.50 -10.81
CA PHE A 154 -5.57 -0.21 -10.53
C PHE A 154 -6.01 0.34 -9.16
N TYR A 155 -7.31 0.33 -8.86
CA TYR A 155 -7.83 0.82 -7.58
C TYR A 155 -7.42 -0.04 -6.39
N ASN A 156 -7.26 -1.36 -6.59
CA ASN A 156 -6.75 -2.26 -5.55
C ASN A 156 -5.31 -1.91 -5.18
N VAL A 157 -4.43 -1.74 -6.17
CA VAL A 157 -3.03 -1.34 -5.93
C VAL A 157 -2.96 0.06 -5.35
N LEU A 158 -3.75 1.02 -5.85
CA LEU A 158 -3.86 2.35 -5.26
C LEU A 158 -4.25 2.25 -3.77
N GLY A 159 -5.27 1.47 -3.42
CA GLY A 159 -5.70 1.29 -2.03
C GLY A 159 -4.63 0.65 -1.14
N ILE A 160 -3.85 -0.30 -1.66
CA ILE A 160 -2.69 -0.88 -0.96
C ILE A 160 -1.65 0.21 -0.69
N CYS A 161 -1.31 1.02 -1.70
CA CYS A 161 -0.31 2.07 -1.58
C CYS A 161 -0.74 3.19 -0.63
N GLU A 162 -1.96 3.69 -0.79
CA GLU A 162 -2.55 4.72 0.08
C GLU A 162 -2.50 4.30 1.56
N ARG A 163 -2.80 3.03 1.81
CA ARG A 163 -2.75 2.47 3.16
C ARG A 163 -1.34 2.34 3.69
N TRP A 164 -0.40 1.83 2.91
CA TRP A 164 0.99 1.72 3.35
C TRP A 164 1.51 3.11 3.73
N ILE A 165 1.24 4.12 2.90
CA ILE A 165 1.64 5.51 3.18
C ILE A 165 0.96 6.03 4.44
N ALA A 166 -0.34 5.77 4.62
CA ALA A 166 -1.08 6.20 5.79
C ALA A 166 -0.58 5.54 7.09
N LEU A 167 -0.17 4.28 7.05
CA LEU A 167 0.41 3.60 8.21
C LEU A 167 1.81 4.11 8.50
N ASN A 168 2.64 4.29 7.47
CA ASN A 168 4.00 4.78 7.62
C ASN A 168 4.04 6.23 8.11
N SER A 169 3.15 7.10 7.62
CA SER A 169 3.04 8.47 8.10
C SER A 169 2.63 8.54 9.57
N VAL A 170 1.66 7.74 9.99
CA VAL A 170 1.24 7.66 11.40
C VAL A 170 2.37 7.12 12.27
N LYS A 171 3.12 6.12 11.81
CA LYS A 171 4.29 5.59 12.52
C LYS A 171 5.41 6.63 12.66
N LYS A 172 5.67 7.40 11.60
CA LYS A 172 6.75 8.40 11.54
C LYS A 172 6.45 9.66 12.34
N PHE A 173 5.20 10.13 12.29
CA PHE A 173 4.81 11.41 12.89
C PHE A 173 4.06 11.26 14.21
N GLY A 174 3.50 10.09 14.52
CA GLY A 174 2.72 9.85 15.74
C GLY A 174 1.32 10.48 15.76
N PHE A 175 0.91 11.16 14.70
CA PHE A 175 -0.44 11.73 14.55
C PHE A 175 -1.11 11.28 13.26
N CYS A 176 -2.45 11.23 13.26
CA CYS A 176 -3.26 10.88 12.10
C CYS A 176 -4.02 12.12 11.60
N THR A 177 -3.89 12.41 10.32
CA THR A 177 -4.71 13.39 9.60
C THR A 177 -6.06 12.79 9.20
N TYR A 178 -7.04 13.64 8.86
CA TYR A 178 -8.37 13.17 8.42
C TYR A 178 -8.31 12.19 7.24
N ASN A 179 -7.39 12.42 6.29
CA ASN A 179 -7.22 11.53 5.14
C ASN A 179 -6.77 10.12 5.57
N GLU A 180 -5.79 10.04 6.47
CA GLU A 180 -5.27 8.76 6.98
C GLU A 180 -6.33 8.03 7.79
N ILE A 181 -7.07 8.75 8.62
CA ILE A 181 -8.20 8.17 9.36
C ILE A 181 -9.22 7.62 8.37
N ASN A 182 -9.58 8.35 7.32
CA ASN A 182 -10.56 7.88 6.34
C ASN A 182 -10.11 6.60 5.62
N ILE A 183 -8.84 6.54 5.18
CA ILE A 183 -8.27 5.36 4.50
C ILE A 183 -8.21 4.16 5.46
N LEU A 184 -7.77 4.37 6.71
CA LEU A 184 -7.66 3.31 7.71
C LEU A 184 -9.04 2.87 8.24
N TYR A 185 -10.00 3.80 8.27
CA TYR A 185 -11.34 3.56 8.79
C TYR A 185 -12.07 2.46 8.03
N GLU A 186 -11.91 2.32 6.72
CA GLU A 186 -12.61 1.27 5.97
C GLU A 186 -12.32 -0.14 6.51
N ARG A 187 -11.05 -0.44 6.80
CA ARG A 187 -10.67 -1.74 7.40
C ARG A 187 -10.87 -1.78 8.91
N LEU A 188 -10.61 -0.67 9.61
CA LEU A 188 -10.92 -0.60 11.05
C LEU A 188 -12.41 -0.81 11.29
N ASN A 189 -13.29 -0.32 10.42
CA ASN A 189 -14.74 -0.54 10.52
C ASN A 189 -15.09 -2.03 10.39
N LEU A 190 -14.41 -2.78 9.51
CA LEU A 190 -14.57 -4.25 9.46
C LEU A 190 -14.15 -4.91 10.78
N TYR A 191 -12.99 -4.53 11.34
CA TYR A 191 -12.56 -5.04 12.64
C TYR A 191 -13.46 -4.60 13.79
N LEU A 192 -13.88 -3.33 13.83
CA LEU A 192 -14.77 -2.75 14.83
C LEU A 192 -16.16 -3.40 14.78
N LYS A 193 -16.66 -3.77 13.59
CA LYS A 193 -17.89 -4.56 13.45
C LYS A 193 -17.77 -5.94 14.10
N CYS A 194 -16.60 -6.57 14.06
CA CYS A 194 -16.34 -7.85 14.75
C CYS A 194 -16.06 -7.67 16.25
N VAL A 195 -15.37 -6.61 16.64
CA VAL A 195 -14.98 -6.34 18.04
C VAL A 195 -16.15 -5.79 18.85
N ARG A 196 -17.04 -4.98 18.27
CA ARG A 196 -18.23 -4.43 18.93
C ARG A 196 -19.12 -5.50 19.59
N PRO A 197 -19.54 -6.60 18.93
CA PRO A 197 -20.33 -7.63 19.57
C PRO A 197 -19.55 -8.37 20.68
N LEU A 198 -18.23 -8.53 20.54
CA LEU A 198 -17.40 -9.12 21.58
C LEU A 198 -17.35 -8.24 22.84
N ILE A 199 -17.16 -6.93 22.67
CA ILE A 199 -17.16 -5.98 23.80
C ILE A 199 -18.52 -5.99 24.50
N LEU A 200 -19.62 -6.02 23.74
CA LEU A 200 -20.98 -6.10 24.30
C LEU A 200 -21.21 -7.42 25.04
N PHE A 201 -20.70 -8.53 24.51
CA PHE A 201 -20.78 -9.83 25.19
C PHE A 201 -20.00 -9.82 26.51
N VAL A 202 -18.78 -9.29 26.50
CA VAL A 202 -17.93 -9.18 27.70
C VAL A 202 -18.57 -8.25 28.73
N SER A 203 -19.14 -7.11 28.33
CA SER A 203 -19.79 -6.20 29.28
C SER A 203 -21.02 -6.81 29.94
N ILE A 204 -21.85 -7.54 29.17
CA ILE A 204 -23.00 -8.28 29.72
C ILE A 204 -22.54 -9.38 30.67
N ALA A 205 -21.49 -10.14 30.30
CA ALA A 205 -20.94 -11.19 31.16
C ALA A 205 -20.39 -10.63 32.49
N ILE A 206 -19.71 -9.48 32.45
CA ILE A 206 -19.23 -8.80 33.66
C ILE A 206 -20.40 -8.36 34.55
N LEU A 207 -21.47 -7.81 33.97
CA LEU A 207 -22.66 -7.40 34.74
C LEU A 207 -23.35 -8.60 35.41
N ILE A 208 -23.46 -9.74 34.72
CA ILE A 208 -24.01 -10.98 35.28
C ILE A 208 -23.12 -11.50 36.43
N TYR A 209 -21.80 -11.44 36.27
CA TYR A 209 -20.86 -11.86 37.30
C TYR A 209 -20.94 -10.96 38.55
N VAL A 210 -21.00 -9.64 38.39
CA VAL A 210 -21.11 -8.68 39.51
C VAL A 210 -22.44 -8.85 40.26
N THR A 211 -23.54 -9.09 39.55
CA THR A 211 -24.87 -9.30 40.15
C THR A 211 -24.98 -10.63 40.90
N SER A 212 -24.39 -11.71 40.38
CA SER A 212 -24.34 -12.99 41.11
C SER A 212 -23.48 -12.92 42.38
N LEU A 213 -22.34 -12.22 42.33
CA LEU A 213 -21.51 -11.98 43.51
C LEU A 213 -22.24 -11.16 44.57
N SER A 214 -22.91 -10.06 44.18
CA SER A 214 -23.62 -9.21 45.15
C SER A 214 -24.77 -9.97 45.83
N LEU A 215 -25.50 -10.82 45.09
CA LEU A 215 -26.53 -11.70 45.65
C LEU A 215 -25.94 -12.71 46.65
N MET A 216 -24.80 -13.32 46.35
CA MET A 216 -24.09 -14.21 47.28
C MET A 216 -23.66 -13.49 48.56
N PHE A 217 -23.14 -12.27 48.45
CA PHE A 217 -22.77 -11.46 49.61
C PHE A 217 -23.99 -11.13 50.48
N VAL A 218 -25.13 -10.77 49.87
CA VAL A 218 -26.37 -10.49 50.60
C VAL A 218 -26.91 -11.75 51.29
N ALA A 219 -26.93 -12.90 50.60
CA ALA A 219 -27.36 -14.18 51.17
C ALA A 219 -26.46 -14.63 52.35
N PHE A 220 -25.15 -14.41 52.25
CA PHE A 220 -24.21 -14.68 53.35
C PHE A 220 -24.51 -13.79 54.56
N ARG A 221 -24.77 -12.49 54.35
CA ARG A 221 -25.13 -11.56 55.44
C ARG A 221 -26.42 -11.97 56.13
N LEU A 222 -27.45 -12.35 55.37
CA LEU A 222 -28.72 -12.85 55.92
C LEU A 222 -28.53 -14.16 56.71
N SER A 223 -27.72 -15.10 56.21
CA SER A 223 -27.46 -16.35 56.93
C SER A 223 -26.72 -16.12 58.25
N CYS A 224 -25.74 -15.21 58.27
CA CYS A 224 -25.04 -14.83 59.50
C CYS A 224 -25.95 -14.16 60.53
N THR A 225 -26.90 -13.31 60.11
CA THR A 225 -27.87 -12.70 61.04
C THR A 225 -28.80 -13.76 61.63
N PHE A 226 -29.34 -14.68 60.80
CA PHE A 226 -30.20 -15.76 61.29
C PHE A 226 -29.49 -16.72 62.26
N HIS A 227 -28.19 -17.01 62.06
CA HIS A 227 -27.44 -17.85 63.02
C HIS A 227 -27.15 -17.13 64.34
N SER A 228 -27.03 -15.79 64.34
CA SER A 228 -26.86 -15.01 65.57
C SER A 228 -28.15 -14.92 66.38
N ASP A 229 -29.31 -14.85 65.74
CA ASP A 229 -30.61 -14.79 66.41
C ASP A 229 -31.08 -16.18 66.92
N GLY A 230 -30.50 -17.26 66.40
CA GLY A 230 -30.79 -18.64 66.80
C GLY A 230 -30.00 -19.18 68.01
N LYS A 231 -29.21 -18.34 68.68
CA LYS A 231 -28.53 -18.65 69.96
C LYS A 231 -29.04 -17.75 71.06
#